data_AF-A0A0K2VC49-F1
#
_entry.id   AF-A0A0K2VC49-F1
#
_cell.length_a   1.000
_cell.length_b   1.000
_cell.length_c   1.000
_cell.angle_alpha   90.00
_cell.angle_beta   90.00
_cell.angle_gamma   90.00
#
_symmetry.space_group_name_H-M   'P 1'
#
loop_
_entity.id
_entity.type
_entity.pdbx_description
1 polymer ?
#
loop_
_entity_poly.entity_id
_entity_poly.type
_entity_poly.pdbx_seq_one_letter_code
_entity_poly.pdbx_strand_id
1 'polypeptide(L)'
;PGRGGAPPPSDSPEPTVEEEYSIKVFWRLTDVDYPICLDYFELKLYDNSYNETVLTRNFPRPFSRPRFEFVVSNKDAPCDLDYLFMLKAYGYNRLYSTTDWTPPSCVVTTPAPTTTTETSPTSTVAGETTPGLGQQLEEVLAENERLTVKINGLKQEYEKIGLQVYLSFKEDFFKGLQDFLASRHSGNTAGLVPISGNQSEPLFG
;
A
#
# COMPACT_ATOMS: atom_id res chain seq x y z
N PRO A 1 -22.46 -1.32 -56.32
CA PRO A 1 -21.07 -1.03 -55.90
C PRO A 1 -21.06 -0.22 -54.58
N GLY A 2 -21.17 -0.94 -53.46
CA GLY A 2 -21.01 -0.37 -52.12
C GLY A 2 -19.56 -0.55 -51.65
N ARG A 3 -18.95 0.52 -51.17
CA ARG A 3 -17.74 0.49 -50.33
C ARG A 3 -17.92 1.51 -49.22
N GLY A 4 -18.70 1.14 -48.20
CA GLY A 4 -18.63 1.77 -46.90
C GLY A 4 -17.44 1.16 -46.16
N GLY A 5 -16.29 1.84 -46.19
CA GLY A 5 -15.14 1.46 -45.38
C GLY A 5 -15.46 1.74 -43.92
N ALA A 6 -15.33 0.74 -43.06
CA ALA A 6 -15.36 0.93 -41.62
C ALA A 6 -14.22 1.89 -41.19
N PRO A 7 -14.46 2.82 -40.26
CA PRO A 7 -13.37 3.63 -39.71
C PRO A 7 -12.38 2.74 -38.95
N PRO A 8 -11.08 3.06 -38.97
CA PRO A 8 -10.07 2.28 -38.26
C PRO A 8 -10.33 2.32 -36.74
N PRO A 9 -10.00 1.24 -36.00
CA PRO A 9 -10.05 1.26 -34.55
C PRO A 9 -9.13 2.36 -34.02
N SER A 10 -9.68 3.27 -33.22
CA SER A 10 -8.92 4.32 -32.55
C SER A 10 -8.21 3.68 -31.36
N ASP A 11 -7.02 3.14 -31.62
CA ASP A 11 -6.06 2.63 -30.62
C ASP A 11 -5.31 3.81 -29.97
N SER A 12 -6.05 4.81 -29.46
CA SER A 12 -5.43 5.82 -28.61
C SER A 12 -5.25 5.19 -27.23
N PRO A 13 -4.03 4.94 -26.75
CA PRO A 13 -3.84 4.52 -25.37
C PRO A 13 -4.43 5.60 -24.48
N GLU A 14 -5.42 5.22 -23.69
CA GLU A 14 -6.02 6.09 -22.68
C GLU A 14 -4.89 6.58 -21.77
N PRO A 15 -4.79 7.90 -21.48
CA PRO A 15 -3.73 8.40 -20.64
C PRO A 15 -3.86 7.76 -19.25
N THR A 16 -2.94 6.85 -18.92
CA THR A 16 -2.82 6.29 -17.58
C THR A 16 -2.56 7.45 -16.62
N VAL A 17 -3.58 7.85 -15.88
CA VAL A 17 -3.42 8.85 -14.83
C VAL A 17 -2.64 8.18 -13.71
N GLU A 18 -1.35 8.49 -13.59
CA GLU A 18 -0.55 8.06 -12.44
C GLU A 18 -1.13 8.70 -11.19
N GLU A 19 -1.66 7.88 -10.28
CA GLU A 19 -2.20 8.35 -9.01
C GLU A 19 -1.09 8.96 -8.15
N GLU A 20 -1.23 10.24 -7.79
CA GLU A 20 -0.29 10.92 -6.90
C GLU A 20 -0.58 10.55 -5.43
N TYR A 21 0.38 9.86 -4.80
CA TYR A 21 0.36 9.58 -3.36
C TYR A 21 1.62 10.09 -2.66
N SER A 22 1.53 10.21 -1.32
CA SER A 22 2.66 10.59 -0.48
C SER A 22 2.82 9.60 0.67
N ILE A 23 4.05 9.20 0.93
CA ILE A 23 4.42 8.35 2.05
C ILE A 23 4.82 9.27 3.20
N LYS A 24 4.13 9.14 4.33
CA LYS A 24 4.44 9.87 5.55
C LYS A 24 5.06 8.95 6.57
N VAL A 25 6.31 9.21 6.90
CA VAL A 25 7.10 8.50 7.89
C VAL A 25 7.12 9.30 9.18
N PHE A 26 6.78 8.66 10.29
CA PHE A 26 6.79 9.27 11.62
C PHE A 26 7.57 8.38 12.58
N TRP A 27 8.41 8.99 13.40
CA TRP A 27 9.06 8.30 14.51
C TRP A 27 9.24 9.22 15.72
N ARG A 28 9.44 8.60 16.88
CA ARG A 28 9.81 9.29 18.12
C ARG A 28 11.21 8.89 18.53
N LEU A 29 11.87 9.75 19.31
CA LEU A 29 13.15 9.40 19.94
C LEU A 29 13.02 8.12 20.78
N THR A 30 11.89 7.92 21.45
CA THR A 30 11.66 6.76 22.33
C THR A 30 11.55 5.44 21.61
N ASP A 31 11.24 5.48 20.31
CA ASP A 31 10.90 4.30 19.52
C ASP A 31 12.11 3.79 18.72
N VAL A 32 13.24 4.51 18.80
CA VAL A 32 14.46 4.25 18.04
C VAL A 32 15.60 4.09 19.03
N ASP A 33 16.28 2.94 18.99
CA ASP A 33 17.52 2.77 19.73
C ASP A 33 18.56 3.77 19.20
N TYR A 34 19.29 4.45 20.07
CA TYR A 34 20.38 5.34 19.67
C TYR A 34 21.57 5.27 20.64
N PRO A 35 22.80 5.48 20.14
CA PRO A 35 23.98 5.49 20.99
C PRO A 35 23.95 6.67 21.98
N ILE A 36 24.65 6.50 23.11
CA ILE A 36 24.86 7.58 24.07
C ILE A 36 25.47 8.79 23.34
N CYS A 37 24.93 9.98 23.59
CA CYS A 37 25.29 11.23 22.91
C CYS A 37 24.91 11.30 21.41
N LEU A 38 23.63 11.04 21.10
CA LEU A 38 23.00 11.22 19.79
C LEU A 38 23.33 12.59 19.14
N ASP A 39 23.81 12.56 17.90
CA ASP A 39 24.24 13.70 17.09
C ASP A 39 23.24 14.07 15.99
N TYR A 40 22.91 13.14 15.11
CA TYR A 40 21.95 13.33 14.04
C TYR A 40 21.30 12.01 13.64
N PHE A 41 20.13 12.11 12.99
CA PHE A 41 19.52 10.99 12.29
C PHE A 41 19.76 11.12 10.79
N GLU A 42 19.88 10.00 10.12
CA GLU A 42 19.95 9.89 8.67
C GLU A 42 18.86 8.91 8.22
N LEU A 43 17.87 9.42 7.51
CA LEU A 43 16.84 8.63 6.86
C LEU A 43 17.24 8.39 5.41
N LYS A 44 17.26 7.13 4.98
CA LYS A 44 17.57 6.72 3.62
C LYS A 44 16.39 6.00 3.00
N LEU A 45 16.17 6.26 1.72
CA LEU A 45 15.43 5.35 0.85
C LEU A 45 16.45 4.57 0.04
N TYR A 46 16.38 3.26 0.12
CA TYR A 46 17.32 2.35 -0.50
C TYR A 46 16.58 1.41 -1.43
N ASP A 47 17.06 1.33 -2.67
CA ASP A 47 16.59 0.39 -3.68
C ASP A 47 17.40 -0.89 -3.54
N ASN A 48 16.74 -1.96 -3.10
CA ASN A 48 17.36 -3.26 -2.88
C ASN A 48 17.64 -3.99 -4.20
N SER A 49 16.90 -3.68 -5.26
CA SER A 49 17.06 -4.28 -6.59
C SER A 49 18.34 -3.78 -7.28
N TYR A 50 18.69 -2.51 -7.08
CA TYR A 50 19.93 -1.91 -7.62
C TYR A 50 21.04 -1.72 -6.59
N ASN A 51 20.80 -2.05 -5.31
CA ASN A 51 21.72 -1.87 -4.20
C ASN A 51 22.23 -0.42 -4.10
N GLU A 52 21.31 0.55 -4.23
CA GLU A 52 21.65 1.97 -4.25
C GLU A 52 20.78 2.81 -3.31
N THR A 53 21.34 3.93 -2.86
CA THR A 53 20.59 4.89 -2.05
C THR A 53 19.98 5.95 -2.95
N VAL A 54 18.66 5.93 -3.05
CA VAL A 54 17.89 6.85 -3.90
C VAL A 54 17.71 8.20 -3.24
N LEU A 55 17.46 8.21 -1.93
CA LEU A 55 17.26 9.42 -1.16
C LEU A 55 17.99 9.35 0.18
N THR A 56 18.54 10.49 0.62
CA THR A 56 19.09 10.64 1.97
C THR A 56 18.63 11.95 2.57
N ARG A 57 18.18 11.91 3.83
CA ARG A 57 17.77 13.08 4.61
C ARG A 57 18.37 13.04 6.00
N ASN A 58 19.01 14.14 6.37
CA ASN A 58 19.67 14.30 7.66
C ASN A 58 18.86 15.20 8.58
N PHE A 59 18.74 14.79 9.84
CA PHE A 59 18.08 15.53 10.91
C PHE A 59 19.11 15.83 12.01
N PRO A 60 19.80 16.98 11.94
CA PRO A 60 20.81 17.34 12.93
C PRO A 60 20.16 17.92 14.20
N ARG A 61 20.95 17.99 15.28
CA ARG A 61 20.60 18.78 16.46
C ARG A 61 20.43 20.27 16.13
N PRO A 62 19.68 21.01 16.96
CA PRO A 62 18.97 20.55 18.17
C PRO A 62 17.65 19.83 17.86
N PHE A 63 17.35 18.76 18.59
CA PHE A 63 16.08 18.04 18.49
C PHE A 63 15.00 18.78 19.28
N SER A 64 14.41 19.80 18.66
CA SER A 64 13.38 20.64 19.29
C SER A 64 12.03 19.94 19.48
N ARG A 65 11.82 18.82 18.76
CA ARG A 65 10.58 18.03 18.82
C ARG A 65 10.92 16.57 19.15
N PRO A 66 10.11 15.90 19.99
CA PRO A 66 10.27 14.47 20.25
C PRO A 66 9.73 13.60 19.10
N ARG A 67 8.96 14.20 18.18
CA ARG A 67 8.37 13.57 17.00
C ARG A 67 9.01 14.14 15.75
N PHE A 68 9.45 13.24 14.89
CA PHE A 68 10.00 13.55 13.58
C PHE A 68 9.02 13.08 12.52
N GLU A 69 8.90 13.88 11.47
CA GLU A 69 8.05 13.61 10.34
C GLU A 69 8.86 13.82 9.07
N PHE A 70 8.69 12.89 8.15
CA PHE A 70 9.24 12.97 6.82
C PHE A 70 8.16 12.58 5.82
N VAL A 71 7.97 13.41 4.79
CA VAL A 71 6.99 13.18 3.73
C VAL A 71 7.74 13.09 2.41
N VAL A 72 7.48 12.02 1.66
CA VAL A 72 8.05 11.78 0.34
C VAL A 72 6.93 11.52 -0.67
N SER A 73 7.08 12.07 -1.88
CA SER A 73 6.15 11.84 -2.98
C SER A 73 6.44 10.49 -3.63
N ASN A 74 5.41 9.88 -4.21
CA ASN A 74 5.52 8.73 -5.10
C ASN A 74 6.55 8.88 -6.23
N LYS A 75 6.86 10.12 -6.66
CA LYS A 75 7.89 10.40 -7.69
C LYS A 75 9.31 10.10 -7.20
N ASP A 76 9.56 10.27 -5.90
CA ASP A 76 10.87 10.04 -5.28
C ASP A 76 10.96 8.69 -4.56
N ALA A 77 9.82 8.14 -4.15
CA ALA A 77 9.70 6.87 -3.45
C ALA A 77 8.56 6.04 -4.06
N PRO A 78 8.84 5.21 -5.07
CA PRO A 78 7.84 4.31 -5.62
C PRO A 78 7.39 3.32 -4.54
N CYS A 79 6.13 2.96 -4.58
CA CYS A 79 5.52 2.03 -3.64
C CYS A 79 5.74 0.60 -4.11
N ASP A 80 7.01 0.23 -4.13
CA ASP A 80 7.50 -1.08 -4.49
C ASP A 80 8.09 -1.74 -3.24
N LEU A 81 7.92 -3.06 -3.14
CA LEU A 81 8.46 -3.88 -2.06
C LEU A 81 10.00 -3.96 -2.10
N ASP A 82 10.60 -3.63 -3.24
CA ASP A 82 12.05 -3.58 -3.41
C ASP A 82 12.70 -2.34 -2.77
N TYR A 83 11.89 -1.38 -2.30
CA TYR A 83 12.37 -0.18 -1.64
C TYR A 83 12.32 -0.33 -0.12
N LEU A 84 13.37 0.14 0.56
CA LEU A 84 13.51 0.06 2.01
C LEU A 84 13.79 1.44 2.59
N PHE A 85 13.06 1.82 3.64
CA PHE A 85 13.43 2.96 4.45
C PHE A 85 14.39 2.50 5.55
N MET A 86 15.54 3.16 5.64
CA MET A 86 16.52 2.94 6.70
C MET A 86 16.72 4.21 7.52
N LEU A 87 16.48 4.13 8.82
CA LEU A 87 16.82 5.18 9.77
C LEU A 87 18.11 4.80 10.50
N LYS A 88 19.13 5.64 10.37
CA LYS A 88 20.39 5.52 11.12
C LYS A 88 20.50 6.63 12.15
N ALA A 89 20.75 6.28 13.41
CA ALA A 89 20.95 7.25 14.47
C ALA A 89 22.43 7.29 14.86
N TYR A 90 23.11 8.40 14.58
CA TYR A 90 24.54 8.56 14.80
C TYR A 90 24.83 9.26 16.11
N GLY A 91 25.78 8.74 16.89
CA GLY A 91 26.35 9.41 18.05
C GLY A 91 27.56 10.26 17.69
N TYR A 92 27.97 11.17 18.59
CA TYR A 92 29.18 11.99 18.41
C TYR A 92 30.45 11.15 18.18
N ASN A 93 30.50 9.94 18.73
CA ASN A 93 31.59 8.98 18.57
C ASN A 93 31.56 8.22 17.23
N ARG A 94 30.65 8.58 16.31
CA ARG A 94 30.40 7.91 15.02
C ARG A 94 29.86 6.48 15.11
N LEU A 95 29.54 6.00 16.31
CA LEU A 95 28.74 4.77 16.44
C LEU A 95 27.31 5.07 15.97
N TYR A 96 26.65 4.05 15.43
CA TYR A 96 25.27 4.18 14.99
C TYR A 96 24.46 2.93 15.28
N SER A 97 23.18 3.14 15.44
CA SER A 97 22.14 2.11 15.37
C SER A 97 21.40 2.27 14.04
N THR A 98 20.82 1.17 13.55
CA THR A 98 20.01 1.18 12.33
C THR A 98 18.68 0.52 12.64
N THR A 99 17.60 1.11 12.11
CA THR A 99 16.27 0.54 12.06
C THR A 99 15.77 0.64 10.63
N ASP A 100 15.29 -0.46 10.08
CA ASP A 100 14.79 -0.52 8.71
C ASP A 100 13.35 -1.03 8.65
N TRP A 101 12.61 -0.57 7.64
CA TRP A 101 11.25 -1.03 7.36
C TRP A 101 10.91 -0.84 5.88
N THR A 102 10.14 -1.77 5.35
CA THR A 102 9.58 -1.68 4.00
C THR A 102 8.30 -0.83 4.05
N PRO A 103 8.08 0.09 3.10
CA PRO A 103 6.80 0.78 3.00
C PRO A 103 5.66 -0.24 2.80
N PRO A 104 4.47 0.04 3.32
CA PRO A 104 3.32 -0.82 3.06
C PRO A 104 3.03 -0.85 1.55
N SER A 105 2.66 -2.02 1.02
CA SER A 105 2.28 -2.14 -0.39
C SER A 105 1.13 -1.19 -0.71
N CYS A 106 1.28 -0.38 -1.75
CA CYS A 106 0.19 0.46 -2.21
C CYS A 106 -0.83 -0.44 -2.89
N VAL A 107 -1.94 -0.65 -2.20
CA VAL A 107 -3.14 -1.20 -2.84
C VAL A 107 -3.61 -0.12 -3.79
N VAL A 108 -3.31 -0.25 -5.09
CA VAL A 108 -3.92 0.54 -6.13
C VAL A 108 -5.40 0.19 -6.09
N THR A 109 -6.19 1.01 -5.40
CA THR A 109 -7.63 0.89 -5.44
C THR A 109 -8.05 1.26 -6.84
N THR A 110 -8.52 0.30 -7.61
CA THR A 110 -9.13 0.56 -8.91
C THR A 110 -10.12 1.70 -8.72
N PRO A 111 -10.02 2.83 -9.46
CA PRO A 111 -10.96 3.92 -9.30
C PRO A 111 -12.37 3.34 -9.47
N ALA A 112 -13.26 3.66 -8.53
CA ALA A 112 -14.66 3.27 -8.64
C ALA A 112 -15.15 3.72 -10.03
N PRO A 113 -15.86 2.86 -10.79
CA PRO A 113 -16.31 3.24 -12.12
C PRO A 113 -17.09 4.54 -12.01
N THR A 114 -16.57 5.60 -12.63
CA THR A 114 -17.18 6.92 -12.64
C THR A 114 -18.50 6.77 -13.38
N THR A 115 -19.58 6.56 -12.63
CA THR A 115 -20.92 6.59 -13.18
C THR A 115 -21.25 8.06 -13.36
N THR A 116 -20.75 8.64 -14.46
CA THR A 116 -21.12 10.00 -14.86
C THR A 116 -22.57 9.96 -15.33
N THR A 117 -23.50 10.03 -14.39
CA THR A 117 -24.90 10.33 -14.71
C THR A 117 -25.00 11.84 -14.95
N GLU A 118 -24.69 12.29 -16.16
CA GLU A 118 -25.21 13.56 -16.65
C GLU A 118 -26.71 13.42 -16.90
N THR A 119 -27.51 13.56 -15.83
CA THR A 119 -28.95 13.79 -16.00
C THR A 119 -29.14 15.26 -16.31
N SER A 120 -29.10 15.64 -17.59
CA SER A 120 -29.59 16.95 -18.02
C SER A 120 -31.10 17.03 -17.78
N PRO A 121 -31.63 17.99 -17.00
CA PRO A 121 -33.07 18.17 -16.88
C PRO A 121 -33.56 19.07 -18.03
N THR A 122 -33.87 18.49 -19.18
CA THR A 122 -34.69 19.19 -20.19
C THR A 122 -36.15 18.90 -19.93
N SER A 123 -36.79 19.82 -19.20
CA SER A 123 -38.24 19.91 -19.08
C SER A 123 -38.85 20.42 -20.39
N THR A 124 -40.10 20.02 -20.64
CA THR A 124 -41.02 20.33 -21.78
C THR A 124 -40.64 19.66 -23.11
N VAL A 125 -41.50 18.86 -23.75
CA VAL A 125 -42.88 19.13 -24.19
C VAL A 125 -43.74 17.84 -24.21
N ALA A 126 -45.05 18.08 -24.09
CA ALA A 126 -46.19 17.18 -24.04
C ALA A 126 -46.30 16.05 -25.09
N GLY A 127 -46.96 14.98 -24.65
CA GLY A 127 -47.95 14.23 -25.42
C GLY A 127 -47.43 13.10 -26.28
N GLU A 128 -47.60 11.86 -25.81
CA GLU A 128 -48.26 10.74 -26.51
C GLU A 128 -47.81 9.38 -25.96
N THR A 129 -48.79 8.56 -25.61
CA THR A 129 -48.75 7.09 -25.46
C THR A 129 -47.72 6.49 -24.50
N THR A 130 -48.23 5.86 -23.44
CA THR A 130 -47.48 5.01 -22.51
C THR A 130 -47.46 3.55 -22.99
N PRO A 131 -46.47 3.14 -23.80
CA PRO A 131 -45.88 1.81 -23.70
C PRO A 131 -44.39 2.03 -23.41
N GLY A 132 -44.00 2.02 -22.14
CA GLY A 132 -42.60 2.29 -21.80
C GLY A 132 -42.22 2.02 -20.36
N LEU A 133 -43.15 2.20 -19.41
CA LEU A 133 -42.85 1.97 -18.00
C LEU A 133 -42.54 0.49 -17.69
N GLY A 134 -43.23 -0.44 -18.36
CA GLY A 134 -42.99 -1.88 -18.22
C GLY A 134 -41.65 -2.32 -18.80
N GLN A 135 -41.28 -1.83 -19.99
CA GLN A 135 -40.00 -2.13 -20.63
C GLN A 135 -38.83 -1.48 -19.87
N GLN A 136 -38.97 -0.25 -19.37
CA GLN A 136 -37.96 0.39 -18.54
C GLN A 136 -37.77 -0.34 -17.20
N LEU A 137 -38.85 -0.81 -16.57
CA LEU A 137 -38.74 -1.58 -15.33
C LEU A 137 -38.07 -2.94 -15.56
N GLU A 138 -38.36 -3.60 -16.69
CA GLU A 138 -37.75 -4.87 -17.07
C GLU A 138 -36.26 -4.72 -17.40
N GLU A 139 -35.88 -3.63 -18.07
CA GLU A 139 -34.47 -3.28 -18.35
C GLU A 139 -33.70 -2.98 -17.05
N VAL A 140 -34.31 -2.24 -16.12
CA VAL A 140 -33.70 -1.95 -14.80
C VAL A 140 -33.56 -3.22 -13.94
N LEU A 141 -34.51 -4.16 -14.03
CA LEU A 141 -34.41 -5.44 -13.33
C LEU A 141 -33.33 -6.34 -13.93
N ALA A 142 -33.24 -6.40 -15.27
CA ALA A 142 -32.19 -7.13 -15.97
C ALA A 142 -30.79 -6.55 -15.67
N GLU A 143 -30.66 -5.23 -15.61
CA GLU A 143 -29.42 -4.56 -15.22
C GLU A 143 -29.06 -4.86 -13.75
N ASN A 144 -30.03 -4.84 -12.84
CA ASN A 144 -29.79 -5.21 -11.43
C ASN A 144 -29.32 -6.66 -11.27
N GLU A 145 -29.88 -7.58 -12.04
CA GLU A 145 -29.45 -8.98 -12.03
C GLU A 145 -28.00 -9.10 -12.57
N ARG A 146 -27.69 -8.40 -13.66
CA ARG A 146 -26.33 -8.34 -14.22
C ARG A 146 -25.32 -7.77 -13.23
N LEU A 147 -25.69 -6.71 -12.52
CA LEU A 147 -24.86 -6.09 -11.48
C LEU A 147 -24.65 -7.03 -10.29
N THR A 148 -25.69 -7.75 -9.88
CA THR A 148 -25.61 -8.74 -8.80
C THR A 148 -24.61 -9.87 -9.14
N VAL A 149 -24.64 -10.36 -10.38
CA VAL A 149 -23.68 -11.37 -10.85
C VAL A 149 -22.25 -10.83 -10.83
N LYS A 150 -22.03 -9.59 -11.28
CA LYS A 150 -20.72 -8.94 -11.22
C LYS A 150 -20.22 -8.78 -9.77
N ILE A 151 -21.08 -8.33 -8.86
CA ILE A 151 -20.74 -8.17 -7.43
C ILE A 151 -20.34 -9.51 -6.82
N ASN A 152 -21.07 -10.58 -7.13
CA ASN A 152 -20.75 -11.91 -6.63
C ASN A 152 -19.42 -12.44 -7.19
N GLY A 153 -19.12 -12.17 -8.48
CA GLY A 153 -17.83 -12.51 -9.08
C GLY A 153 -16.67 -11.78 -8.39
N LEU A 154 -16.80 -10.47 -8.20
CA LEU A 154 -15.82 -9.65 -7.46
C LEU A 154 -15.60 -10.17 -6.04
N LYS A 155 -16.67 -10.52 -5.32
CA LYS A 155 -16.59 -11.08 -3.97
C LYS A 155 -15.76 -12.38 -3.93
N GLN A 156 -15.94 -13.27 -4.89
CA GLN A 156 -15.17 -14.51 -4.98
C GLN A 156 -13.68 -14.25 -5.25
N GLU A 157 -13.36 -13.25 -6.08
CA GLU A 157 -11.97 -12.84 -6.33
C GLU A 157 -11.32 -12.26 -5.07
N TYR A 158 -12.02 -11.40 -4.33
CA TYR A 158 -11.52 -10.87 -3.05
C TYR A 158 -11.30 -11.96 -2.01
N GLU A 159 -12.21 -12.94 -1.90
CA GLU A 159 -12.03 -14.09 -1.00
C GLU A 159 -10.81 -14.93 -1.40
N LYS A 160 -10.58 -15.15 -2.69
CA LYS A 160 -9.42 -15.89 -3.20
C LYS A 160 -8.11 -15.15 -2.94
N ILE A 161 -8.07 -13.84 -3.17
CA ILE A 161 -6.90 -13.00 -2.88
C ILE A 161 -6.62 -13.00 -1.37
N GLY A 162 -7.65 -12.81 -0.55
CA GLY A 162 -7.52 -12.87 0.91
C GLY A 162 -6.97 -14.21 1.40
N LEU A 163 -7.43 -15.32 0.83
CA LEU A 163 -6.91 -16.65 1.12
C LEU A 163 -5.44 -16.80 0.71
N GLN A 164 -5.06 -16.27 -0.47
CA GLN A 164 -3.68 -16.34 -0.95
C GLN A 164 -2.73 -15.56 -0.05
N VAL A 165 -3.09 -14.34 0.36
CA VAL A 165 -2.31 -13.52 1.30
C VAL A 165 -2.17 -14.23 2.65
N TYR A 166 -3.26 -14.80 3.17
CA TYR A 166 -3.23 -15.56 4.41
C TYR A 166 -2.31 -16.78 4.33
N LEU A 167 -2.34 -17.52 3.22
CA LEU A 167 -1.49 -18.69 3.01
C LEU A 167 -0.01 -18.30 2.92
N SER A 168 0.34 -17.26 2.17
CA SER A 168 1.71 -16.76 2.08
C SER A 168 2.23 -16.31 3.44
N PHE A 169 1.46 -15.48 4.16
CA PHE A 169 1.81 -15.04 5.51
C PHE A 169 2.03 -16.22 6.47
N LYS A 170 1.12 -17.20 6.44
CA LYS A 170 1.22 -18.42 7.25
C LYS A 170 2.51 -19.18 6.94
N GLU A 171 2.84 -19.38 5.67
CA GLU A 171 4.04 -20.11 5.26
C GLU A 171 5.32 -19.41 5.71
N ASP A 172 5.41 -18.09 5.53
CA ASP A 172 6.55 -17.28 5.96
C ASP A 172 6.73 -17.31 7.48
N PHE A 173 5.62 -17.18 8.23
CA PHE A 173 5.66 -17.23 9.69
C PHE A 173 6.16 -18.58 10.22
N PHE A 174 5.61 -19.68 9.70
CA PHE A 174 6.01 -21.02 10.17
C PHE A 174 7.43 -21.39 9.72
N LYS A 175 7.87 -20.92 8.55
CA LYS A 175 9.26 -21.06 8.11
C LYS A 175 10.22 -20.32 9.03
N GLY A 176 9.93 -19.05 9.36
CA GLY A 176 10.74 -18.29 10.32
C GLY A 176 10.81 -18.95 11.70
N LEU A 177 9.71 -19.57 12.15
CA LEU A 177 9.67 -20.32 13.41
C LEU A 177 10.53 -21.60 13.36
N GLN A 178 10.51 -22.32 12.22
CA GLN A 178 11.37 -23.49 12.01
C GLN A 178 12.85 -23.09 11.98
N ASP A 179 13.21 -22.02 11.28
CA ASP A 179 14.58 -21.52 11.22
C ASP A 179 15.08 -21.08 12.60
N PHE A 180 14.23 -20.42 13.39
CA PHE A 180 14.52 -20.06 14.78
C PHE A 180 14.78 -21.30 15.67
N LEU A 181 13.93 -22.33 15.58
CA LEU A 181 14.10 -23.57 16.33
C LEU A 181 15.35 -24.34 15.89
N ALA A 182 15.62 -24.41 14.58
CA ALA A 182 16.80 -25.06 14.04
C ALA A 182 18.09 -24.35 14.49
N SER A 183 18.09 -23.02 14.51
CA SER A 183 19.18 -22.19 15.05
C SER A 183 19.41 -22.43 16.55
N ARG A 184 18.35 -22.68 17.31
CA ARG A 184 18.45 -23.01 18.75
C ARG A 184 18.99 -24.43 19.00
N HIS A 185 18.65 -25.39 18.15
CA HIS A 185 19.10 -26.78 18.27
C HIS A 185 20.54 -27.01 17.78
N SER A 186 21.05 -26.17 16.87
CA SER A 186 22.41 -26.28 16.33
C SER A 186 23.51 -25.71 17.26
N GLY A 187 23.14 -25.27 18.46
CA GLY A 187 24.07 -25.15 19.58
C GLY A 187 25.20 -24.14 19.37
N ASN A 188 24.90 -22.95 18.87
CA ASN A 188 25.86 -21.84 18.92
C ASN A 188 25.54 -20.92 20.11
N THR A 189 26.09 -21.27 21.28
CA THR A 189 26.24 -20.39 22.43
C THR A 189 27.27 -19.31 22.12
N ALA A 190 26.88 -18.33 21.31
CA ALA A 190 27.58 -17.06 21.19
C ALA A 190 26.57 -15.97 20.79
N GLY A 191 26.00 -15.29 21.80
CA GLY A 191 25.50 -13.92 21.62
C GLY A 191 23.98 -13.68 21.57
N LEU A 192 23.15 -14.48 22.23
CA LEU A 192 21.72 -14.14 22.40
C LEU A 192 21.45 -13.47 23.75
N VAL A 193 21.13 -12.19 23.68
CA VAL A 193 20.53 -11.35 24.73
C VAL A 193 19.29 -12.06 25.30
N PRO A 194 19.08 -12.06 26.63
CA PRO A 194 17.98 -12.81 27.23
C PRO A 194 16.64 -12.14 26.90
N ILE A 195 15.72 -12.90 26.31
CA ILE A 195 14.29 -12.59 26.33
C ILE A 195 13.82 -12.80 27.78
N SER A 196 13.92 -11.73 28.59
CA SER A 196 13.30 -11.64 29.90
C SER A 196 11.86 -11.17 29.71
N GLY A 197 10.91 -12.08 29.90
CA GLY A 197 9.48 -11.75 29.90
C GLY A 197 9.04 -10.99 31.16
N ASN A 198 8.21 -9.96 30.94
CA ASN A 198 7.17 -9.39 31.81
C ASN A 198 6.78 -8.05 31.16
N GLN A 199 5.54 -7.71 30.78
CA GLN A 199 4.23 -8.11 31.27
C GLN A 199 3.20 -8.14 30.13
N SER A 200 2.21 -8.99 30.34
CA SER A 200 0.92 -9.07 29.67
C SER A 200 0.07 -7.79 29.81
N GLU A 201 -0.36 -7.19 28.70
CA GLU A 201 -1.63 -6.45 28.60
C GLU A 201 -2.29 -6.72 27.23
N PRO A 202 -3.64 -6.84 27.17
CA PRO A 202 -4.33 -7.33 25.98
C PRO A 202 -4.50 -6.23 24.93
N LEU A 203 -4.20 -6.59 23.68
CA LEU A 203 -4.62 -5.88 22.48
C LEU A 203 -6.13 -6.04 22.30
N PHE A 204 -6.94 -5.20 22.95
CA PHE A 204 -8.22 -4.65 22.47
C PHE A 204 -8.73 -3.67 23.54
N GLY A 205 -8.51 -2.38 23.27
CA GLY A 205 -8.98 -1.23 24.04
C GLY A 205 -8.77 0.04 23.21
#